data_AF-A0AB74M6K3-F1
#
_entry.id   AF-A0AB74M6K3-F1
#
_cell.length_a   1.000
_cell.length_b   1.000
_cell.length_c   1.000
_cell.angle_alpha   90.00
_cell.angle_beta   90.00
_cell.angle_gamma   90.00
#
_symmetry.space_group_name_H-M   'P 1'
#
loop_
_entity.id
_entity.type
_entity.pdbx_description
1 polymer ?
#
loop_
_entity_poly.entity_id
_entity_poly.type
_entity_poly.pdbx_seq_one_letter_code
_entity_poly.pdbx_strand_id
1 'polypeptide(L)'
;PKLEEGSGREQVFRMVILLSNISALNIKLDQSVVMVTKAALDQAIKEHEKSGTHQSASTSTKGFVQLSSATDSDSEETAATSKA
;
A
#
# COMPACT_ATOMS: atom_id res chain seq x y z
N PRO A 1 6.38 -56.59 30.04
CA PRO A 1 7.70 -56.20 29.47
C PRO A 1 8.25 -54.94 30.17
N LYS A 2 9.40 -55.06 30.83
CA LYS A 2 10.10 -53.94 31.50
C LYS A 2 10.66 -53.01 30.42
N LEU A 3 10.32 -51.73 30.48
CA LEU A 3 10.86 -50.71 29.58
C LEU A 3 12.21 -50.24 30.13
N GLU A 4 13.27 -50.42 29.34
CA GLU A 4 14.62 -49.93 29.61
C GLU A 4 14.67 -48.39 29.64
N GLU A 5 15.34 -47.87 30.66
CA GLU A 5 15.85 -46.50 30.71
C GLU A 5 16.66 -46.22 29.43
N GLY A 6 16.20 -45.27 28.62
CA GLY A 6 16.95 -44.81 27.45
C GLY A 6 16.13 -44.52 26.19
N SER A 7 14.84 -44.83 26.17
CA SER A 7 13.99 -44.40 25.05
C SER A 7 13.55 -42.95 25.29
N GLY A 8 14.29 -41.99 24.73
CA GLY A 8 13.87 -40.58 24.65
C GLY A 8 12.50 -40.47 23.99
N ARG A 9 11.46 -40.24 24.80
CA ARG A 9 10.09 -40.03 24.32
C ARG A 9 9.95 -38.54 24.03
N GLU A 10 10.04 -38.14 22.76
CA GLU A 10 9.66 -36.78 22.37
C GLU A 10 8.14 -36.66 22.46
N GLN A 11 7.67 -35.90 23.45
CA GLN A 11 6.26 -35.62 23.66
C GLN A 11 5.94 -34.20 23.18
N VAL A 12 5.09 -34.09 22.16
CA VAL A 12 4.61 -32.80 21.67
C VAL A 12 3.36 -32.40 22.46
N PHE A 13 3.50 -31.43 23.36
CA PHE A 13 2.39 -30.83 24.07
C PHE A 13 1.81 -29.68 23.24
N ARG A 14 0.57 -29.84 22.76
CA ARG A 14 -0.21 -28.76 22.12
C ARG A 14 -1.20 -28.19 23.12
N MET A 15 -0.96 -26.97 23.59
CA MET A 15 -1.78 -26.30 24.59
C MET A 15 -2.49 -25.09 23.97
N VAL A 16 -3.79 -24.94 24.26
CA VAL A 16 -4.58 -23.75 23.94
C VAL A 16 -4.76 -22.97 25.23
N ILE A 17 -4.14 -21.79 25.32
CA ILE A 17 -4.18 -20.95 26.53
C ILE A 17 -5.29 -19.90 26.36
N LEU A 18 -6.27 -19.92 27.25
CA LEU A 18 -7.21 -18.82 27.45
C LEU A 18 -6.56 -17.81 28.41
N LEU A 19 -6.21 -16.64 27.89
CA LEU A 19 -5.54 -15.59 28.65
C LEU A 19 -6.57 -14.80 29.46
N SER A 20 -6.42 -14.79 30.79
CA SER A 20 -7.25 -13.97 31.70
C SER A 20 -6.63 -12.60 32.02
N ASN A 21 -5.34 -12.41 31.73
CA ASN A 21 -4.64 -11.14 31.95
C ASN A 21 -3.55 -10.95 30.87
N ILE A 22 -3.70 -9.90 30.05
CA ILE A 22 -2.87 -9.63 28.87
C ILE A 22 -1.60 -8.84 29.24
N SER A 23 -1.48 -8.36 30.49
CA SER A 23 -0.44 -7.40 30.89
C SER A 23 0.98 -7.97 30.99
N ALA A 24 1.15 -9.29 31.01
CA ALA A 24 2.46 -9.95 31.17
C ALA A 24 3.10 -10.44 29.86
N LEU A 25 2.46 -10.22 28.70
CA LEU A 25 2.95 -10.67 27.40
C LEU A 25 3.43 -9.48 26.55
N ASN A 26 4.74 -9.39 26.34
CA ASN A 26 5.31 -8.50 25.32
C ASN A 26 5.32 -9.24 23.98
N ILE A 27 4.19 -9.25 23.28
CA ILE A 27 4.10 -9.75 21.91
C ILE A 27 4.76 -8.70 21.01
N LYS A 28 6.05 -8.88 20.71
CA LYS A 28 6.72 -8.11 19.67
C LYS A 28 6.21 -8.58 18.30
N LEU A 29 5.12 -7.96 17.85
CA LEU A 29 4.74 -7.97 16.45
C LEU A 29 5.79 -7.13 15.71
N ASP A 30 6.58 -7.77 14.86
CA ASP A 30 7.52 -7.05 13.98
C ASP A 30 6.72 -6.03 13.14
N GLN A 31 7.02 -4.75 13.31
CA GLN A 31 6.27 -3.64 12.70
C GLN A 31 6.62 -3.43 11.22
N SER A 32 7.37 -4.34 10.62
CA SER A 32 7.78 -4.27 9.22
C SER A 32 6.63 -4.46 8.23
N VAL A 33 5.48 -5.01 8.66
CA VAL A 33 4.32 -5.22 7.79
C VAL A 33 3.03 -4.76 8.48
N VAL A 34 2.46 -3.67 7.98
CA VAL A 34 1.09 -3.24 8.32
C VAL A 34 0.13 -4.00 7.42
N MET A 35 -0.76 -4.81 8.01
CA MET A 35 -1.86 -5.42 7.27
C MET A 35 -2.98 -4.39 7.07
N VAL A 36 -3.18 -3.97 5.83
CA VAL A 36 -4.31 -3.12 5.43
C VAL A 36 -5.43 -4.01 4.90
N THR A 37 -6.68 -3.72 5.27
CA THR A 37 -7.83 -4.44 4.72
C THR A 37 -7.99 -4.12 3.23
N LYS A 38 -8.41 -5.09 2.41
CA LYS A 38 -8.66 -4.84 0.98
C LYS A 38 -9.61 -3.65 0.77
N ALA A 39 -10.60 -3.49 1.64
CA ALA A 39 -11.54 -2.38 1.61
C ALA A 39 -10.86 -1.00 1.78
N ALA A 40 -9.89 -0.88 2.69
CA ALA A 40 -9.14 0.37 2.87
C ALA A 40 -8.19 0.66 1.69
N LEU A 41 -7.62 -0.38 1.08
CA LEU A 41 -6.81 -0.24 -0.13
C LEU A 41 -7.67 0.26 -1.32
N ASP A 42 -8.85 -0.35 -1.53
CA ASP A 42 -9.76 0.04 -2.61
C ASP A 42 -10.29 1.47 -2.40
N GLN A 43 -10.51 1.88 -1.15
CA GLN A 43 -10.89 3.25 -0.82
C GLN A 43 -9.75 4.24 -1.14
N ALA A 44 -8.52 3.93 -0.73
CA ALA A 44 -7.36 4.78 -1.02
C ALA A 44 -7.11 4.92 -2.52
N ILE A 45 -7.31 3.85 -3.31
CA ILE A 45 -7.20 3.90 -4.77
C ILE A 45 -8.29 4.81 -5.36
N LYS A 46 -9.55 4.65 -4.93
CA LYS A 46 -10.66 5.51 -5.40
C LYS A 46 -10.46 6.98 -5.03
N GLU A 47 -9.91 7.26 -3.85
CA GLU A 47 -9.59 8.62 -3.42
C GLU A 47 -8.43 9.19 -4.25
N HIS A 48 -7.39 8.38 -4.51
CA HIS A 48 -6.27 8.77 -5.37
C HIS A 48 -6.71 9.05 -6.81
N GLU A 49 -7.59 8.23 -7.39
CA GLU A 49 -8.17 8.46 -8.72
C GLU A 49 -8.93 9.78 -8.81
N LYS A 50 -9.67 10.16 -7.75
CA LYS A 50 -10.36 11.46 -7.68
C LYS A 50 -9.40 12.63 -7.50
N SER A 51 -8.29 12.45 -6.78
CA SER A 51 -7.25 13.47 -6.66
C SER A 51 -6.42 13.62 -7.95
N GLY A 52 -6.34 12.57 -8.76
CA GLY A 52 -5.58 12.53 -10.00
C GLY A 52 -6.22 13.28 -11.17
N THR A 53 -7.44 13.80 -11.04
CA THR A 53 -7.99 14.77 -12.00
C THR A 53 -7.35 16.15 -11.77
N HIS A 54 -6.12 16.29 -12.21
CA HIS A 54 -5.52 17.60 -12.37
C HIS A 54 -6.21 18.33 -13.53
N GLN A 55 -6.66 19.56 -13.29
CA GLN A 55 -7.34 20.36 -14.31
C GLN A 55 -6.35 20.80 -15.40
N SER A 56 -6.83 20.90 -16.65
CA SER A 56 -6.06 21.49 -17.75
C SER A 56 -5.75 22.96 -17.45
N ALA A 57 -4.58 23.45 -17.84
CA ALA A 57 -4.29 24.88 -17.68
C ALA A 57 -5.12 25.71 -18.67
N SER A 58 -5.40 26.94 -18.26
CA SER A 58 -5.96 27.97 -19.12
C SER A 58 -5.11 29.25 -18.99
N THR A 59 -5.37 30.24 -19.85
CA THR A 59 -4.71 31.56 -19.76
C THR A 59 -4.94 32.28 -18.43
N SER A 60 -6.01 31.91 -17.71
CA SER A 60 -6.38 32.50 -16.40
C SER A 60 -6.06 31.60 -15.21
N THR A 61 -5.76 30.32 -15.42
CA THR A 61 -5.62 29.34 -14.33
C THR A 61 -4.50 28.36 -14.62
N LYS A 62 -3.60 28.20 -13.64
CA LYS A 62 -2.50 27.24 -13.74
C LYS A 62 -3.05 25.81 -13.73
N GLY A 63 -2.45 24.95 -14.54
CA GLY A 63 -2.81 23.53 -14.66
C GLY A 63 -1.77 22.78 -15.49
N PHE A 64 -2.13 21.61 -16.00
CA PHE A 64 -1.28 20.82 -16.89
C PHE A 64 -1.68 21.04 -18.35
N VAL A 65 -0.69 21.05 -19.24
CA VAL A 65 -0.88 21.26 -20.69
C VAL A 65 0.01 20.25 -21.42
N GLN A 66 -0.49 19.72 -22.55
CA GLN A 66 0.28 18.83 -23.41
C GLN A 66 1.26 19.64 -24.27
N LEU A 67 2.48 19.12 -24.45
CA LEU A 67 3.49 19.73 -25.29
C LEU A 67 3.35 19.30 -26.76
N SER A 68 3.52 20.24 -27.69
CA SER A 68 3.51 19.99 -29.14
C SER A 68 4.78 20.53 -29.81
N SER A 69 5.21 19.88 -30.89
CA SER A 69 6.35 20.28 -31.72
C SER A 69 5.93 20.62 -33.16
N ALA A 70 4.65 20.93 -33.39
CA ALA A 70 4.12 21.34 -34.69
C ALA A 70 4.40 22.84 -34.93
N THR A 71 4.93 23.18 -36.10
CA THR A 71 5.34 24.54 -36.48
C THR A 71 4.18 25.43 -36.95
N ASP A 72 3.01 24.84 -37.20
CA ASP A 72 1.82 25.46 -37.82
C ASP A 72 0.53 25.19 -37.02
N SER A 73 0.66 25.02 -35.70
CA SER A 73 -0.47 24.71 -34.80
C SER A 73 -1.13 25.97 -34.22
N ASP A 74 -2.42 26.16 -34.49
CA ASP A 74 -3.27 27.22 -33.89
C ASP A 74 -3.98 26.76 -32.59
N SER A 75 -3.53 25.67 -31.97
CA SER A 75 -4.16 25.10 -30.77
C SER A 75 -3.83 25.90 -29.49
N GLU A 76 -4.86 26.42 -28.83
CA GLU A 76 -4.78 27.10 -27.52
C GLU A 76 -4.71 26.13 -26.32
N GLU A 77 -4.85 24.82 -26.57
CA GLU A 77 -4.87 23.79 -25.51
C GLU A 77 -3.49 23.13 -25.29
N THR A 78 -2.52 23.40 -26.18
CA THR A 78 -1.19 22.78 -26.14
C THR A 78 -0.11 23.84 -26.07
N ALA A 79 1.03 23.50 -25.47
CA ALA A 79 2.17 24.41 -25.36
C ALA A 79 3.26 24.01 -26.36
N ALA A 80 3.84 25.02 -27.02
CA ALA A 80 4.93 24.82 -27.96
C ALA A 80 6.22 24.36 -27.25
N THR A 81 6.96 23.46 -27.90
CA THR A 81 8.33 23.08 -27.50
C THR A 81 9.36 23.86 -28.33
N SER A 82 10.62 23.89 -27.91
CA SER A 82 11.70 24.57 -28.63
C SER A 82 11.98 24.04 -30.05
N LYS A 83 11.41 22.89 -30.40
CA LYS A 83 11.53 22.25 -31.72
C LYS A 83 10.42 22.71 -32.69
N ALA A 84 9.30 23.20 -32.15
CA ALA A 84 8.21 23.78 -32.95
C ALA A 84 8.65 25.07 -33.64
#